data_AF-A7A7P7-F1
#
_entry.id   AF-A7A7P7-F1
#
_cell.length_a   1.000
_cell.length_b   1.000
_cell.length_c   1.000
_cell.angle_alpha   90.00
_cell.angle_beta   90.00
_cell.angle_gamma   90.00
#
_symmetry.space_group_name_H-M   'P 1'
#
loop_
_entity.id
_entity.type
_entity.pdbx_description
1 polymer ?
#
loop_
_entity_poly.entity_id
_entity_poly.type
_entity_poly.pdbx_seq_one_letter_code
_entity_poly.pdbx_strand_id
1 'polypeptide(L)'
;MDSDDAKPGIHRAPVLQLYRELWFQAKGHRTALLGSMLLLVGAQVVLLAVPYLVGKSLNVLQARGNDGAGEAAFWLAAVLGATIVSWLIHGPGRILERNVALAVRQRVATALTQRLLAFPLSWHDRNI
;
A
#
# COMPACT_ATOMS: atom_id res chain seq x y z
N MET A 1 44.39 -5.89 -22.63
CA MET A 1 44.19 -6.67 -21.39
C MET A 1 44.11 -5.66 -20.27
N ASP A 2 42.91 -5.14 -20.00
CA ASP A 2 42.62 -4.39 -18.79
C ASP A 2 41.18 -4.77 -18.43
N SER A 3 41.08 -5.87 -17.69
CA SER A 3 39.84 -6.37 -17.12
C SER A 3 39.54 -5.51 -15.90
N ASP A 4 38.93 -4.35 -16.15
CA ASP A 4 38.50 -3.46 -15.09
C ASP A 4 37.34 -4.13 -14.35
N ASP A 5 37.64 -4.50 -13.11
CA ASP A 5 36.79 -5.28 -12.23
C ASP A 5 35.45 -4.58 -12.02
N ALA A 6 34.41 -5.07 -12.70
CA ALA A 6 33.03 -4.82 -12.32
C ALA A 6 32.81 -5.46 -10.94
N LYS A 7 33.21 -4.75 -9.88
CA LYS A 7 32.94 -5.14 -8.50
C LYS A 7 31.44 -5.40 -8.39
N PRO A 8 31.00 -6.64 -8.11
CA PRO A 8 29.60 -6.90 -7.86
C PRO A 8 29.28 -6.12 -6.59
N GLY A 9 28.64 -4.97 -6.76
CA GLY A 9 28.12 -4.20 -5.65
C GLY A 9 27.18 -5.13 -4.91
N ILE A 10 27.63 -5.69 -3.80
CA ILE A 10 26.80 -6.48 -2.91
C ILE A 10 25.69 -5.50 -2.50
N HIS A 11 24.53 -5.58 -3.14
CA HIS A 11 23.36 -4.80 -2.79
C HIS A 11 22.93 -5.30 -1.42
N ARG A 12 23.53 -4.76 -0.35
CA ARG A 12 23.33 -5.24 1.02
C ARG A 12 21.88 -5.08 1.51
N ALA A 13 21.01 -4.44 0.72
CA ALA A 13 19.55 -4.46 0.87
C ALA A 13 18.87 -3.96 -0.43
N PRO A 14 18.65 -4.81 -1.45
CA PRO A 14 18.07 -4.38 -2.73
C PRO A 14 16.64 -3.84 -2.56
N VAL A 15 15.88 -4.41 -1.62
CA VAL A 15 14.53 -3.96 -1.27
C VAL A 15 14.55 -2.55 -0.67
N LEU A 16 15.50 -2.27 0.24
CA LEU A 16 15.61 -0.94 0.85
C LEU A 16 15.99 0.12 -0.19
N GLN A 17 16.84 -0.23 -1.15
CA GLN A 17 17.15 0.65 -2.28
C GLN A 17 15.90 0.95 -3.10
N LEU A 18 15.04 -0.04 -3.35
CA LEU A 18 13.78 0.16 -4.06
C LEU A 18 12.85 1.13 -3.34
N TYR A 19 12.69 0.99 -2.01
CA TYR A 19 11.91 1.93 -1.20
C TYR A 19 12.50 3.33 -1.18
N ARG A 20 13.84 3.43 -1.15
CA ARG A 20 14.53 4.72 -1.23
C ARG A 20 14.29 5.41 -2.56
N GLU A 21 14.36 4.67 -3.66
CA GLU A 21 14.07 5.21 -4.99
C GLU A 21 12.59 5.57 -5.15
N LEU A 22 11.67 4.75 -4.63
CA LEU A 22 10.24 5.11 -4.56
C LEU A 22 10.04 6.45 -3.84
N TRP A 23 10.68 6.63 -2.68
CA TRP A 23 10.59 7.87 -1.90
C TRP A 23 11.20 9.10 -2.61
N PHE A 24 12.29 8.88 -3.34
CA PHE A 24 12.91 9.91 -4.16
C PHE A 24 12.02 10.29 -5.34
N GLN A 25 11.51 9.31 -6.10
CA GLN A 25 10.65 9.52 -7.25
C GLN A 25 9.27 10.05 -6.88
N ALA A 26 8.78 9.77 -5.66
CA ALA A 26 7.54 10.33 -5.13
C ALA A 26 7.66 11.81 -4.70
N LYS A 27 8.79 12.49 -4.92
CA LYS A 27 8.96 13.92 -4.62
C LYS A 27 7.83 14.74 -5.28
N GLY A 28 7.16 15.57 -4.48
CA GLY A 28 5.97 16.33 -4.88
C GLY A 28 4.62 15.61 -4.62
N HIS A 29 4.63 14.30 -4.39
CA HIS A 29 3.43 13.49 -4.09
C HIS A 29 3.54 12.72 -2.76
N ARG A 30 4.52 13.07 -1.91
CA ARG A 30 4.78 12.38 -0.63
C ARG A 30 3.62 12.48 0.35
N THR A 31 2.94 13.61 0.39
CA THR A 31 1.74 13.81 1.23
C THR A 31 0.61 12.90 0.79
N ALA A 32 0.38 12.78 -0.52
CA ALA A 32 -0.58 11.84 -1.09
C ALA A 32 -0.20 10.37 -0.78
N LEU A 33 1.08 10.02 -0.88
CA LEU A 33 1.58 8.68 -0.54
C LEU A 33 1.35 8.33 0.94
N LEU A 34 1.67 9.25 1.85
CA LEU A 34 1.45 9.04 3.28
C LEU A 34 -0.05 9.02 3.62
N GLY A 35 -0.83 9.90 2.99
CA GLY A 35 -2.29 9.95 3.14
C GLY A 35 -2.96 8.65 2.68
N SER A 36 -2.54 8.09 1.54
CA SER A 36 -3.06 6.79 1.08
C SER A 36 -2.72 5.70 2.07
N MET A 37 -1.49 5.67 2.58
CA MET A 37 -1.08 4.66 3.55
C MET A 37 -1.86 4.77 4.87
N LEU A 38 -2.07 6.00 5.35
CA LEU A 38 -2.86 6.24 6.56
C LEU A 38 -4.31 5.78 6.38
N LEU A 39 -4.95 6.09 5.24
CA LEU A 39 -6.30 5.64 4.94
C LEU A 39 -6.38 4.11 4.87
N LEU A 40 -5.45 3.48 4.16
CA LEU A 40 -5.43 2.03 4.00
C LEU A 40 -5.22 1.30 5.33
N VAL A 41 -4.28 1.76 6.15
CA VAL A 41 -4.03 1.23 7.50
C VAL A 41 -5.23 1.50 8.41
N GLY A 42 -5.79 2.71 8.37
CA GLY A 42 -6.99 3.07 9.13
C GLY A 42 -8.17 2.16 8.82
N ALA A 43 -8.39 1.83 7.56
CA ALA A 43 -9.42 0.87 7.16
C ALA A 43 -9.21 -0.53 7.77
N GLN A 44 -7.95 -0.98 7.91
CA GLN A 44 -7.65 -2.26 8.57
C GLN A 44 -7.88 -2.17 10.08
N VAL A 45 -7.46 -1.08 10.71
CA VAL A 45 -7.69 -0.85 12.15
C VAL A 45 -9.18 -0.88 12.49
N VAL A 46 -10.05 -0.34 11.61
CA VAL A 46 -11.50 -0.46 11.78
C VAL A 46 -11.96 -1.93 11.69
N LEU A 47 -11.43 -2.71 10.75
CA LEU A 47 -11.77 -4.13 10.63
C LEU A 47 -11.28 -4.97 11.82
N LEU A 48 -10.23 -4.54 12.53
CA LEU A 48 -9.81 -5.19 13.77
C LEU A 48 -10.88 -5.12 14.87
N ALA A 49 -11.88 -4.23 14.77
CA ALA A 49 -13.02 -4.21 15.70
C ALA A 49 -14.02 -5.34 15.42
N VAL A 50 -14.06 -5.90 14.21
CA VAL A 50 -15.05 -6.94 13.82
C VAL A 50 -14.99 -8.18 14.73
N PRO A 51 -13.81 -8.80 14.99
CA PRO A 51 -13.73 -9.94 15.90
C PRO A 51 -14.29 -9.66 17.29
N TYR A 52 -14.05 -8.46 17.82
CA TYR A 52 -14.58 -8.04 19.12
C TYR A 52 -16.11 -7.93 19.10
N LEU A 53 -16.68 -7.30 18.07
CA LEU A 53 -18.13 -7.12 17.92
C LEU A 53 -18.86 -8.45 17.73
N VAL A 54 -18.29 -9.36 16.93
CA VAL A 54 -18.80 -10.73 16.76
C VAL A 54 -18.75 -11.48 18.09
N GLY A 55 -17.63 -11.41 18.82
CA GLY A 55 -17.50 -12.02 20.14
C GLY A 55 -18.56 -11.51 21.13
N LYS A 56 -18.84 -10.20 21.12
CA LYS A 56 -19.90 -9.61 21.94
C LYS A 56 -21.29 -10.12 21.55
N SER A 57 -21.60 -10.21 20.27
CA SER A 57 -22.87 -10.77 19.78
C SER A 57 -23.08 -12.21 20.28
N LEU A 58 -22.07 -13.05 20.10
CA LEU A 58 -22.12 -14.46 20.51
C LEU A 58 -22.26 -14.59 22.03
N ASN A 59 -21.49 -13.83 22.81
CA ASN A 59 -21.55 -13.87 24.27
C ASN A 59 -22.93 -13.50 24.80
N VAL A 60 -23.57 -12.49 24.21
CA VAL A 60 -24.93 -12.06 24.59
C VAL A 60 -25.94 -13.17 24.33
N LEU A 61 -25.87 -13.79 23.14
CA LEU A 61 -26.77 -14.87 22.76
C LEU A 61 -26.57 -16.13 23.63
N GLN A 62 -25.31 -16.47 23.95
CA GLN A 62 -24.99 -17.60 24.82
C GLN A 62 -25.45 -17.37 26.27
N ALA A 63 -25.34 -16.14 26.79
CA ALA A 63 -25.67 -15.84 28.18
C ALA A 63 -27.17 -15.66 28.42
N ARG A 64 -27.89 -15.06 27.45
CA ARG A 64 -29.29 -14.62 27.64
C ARG A 64 -30.28 -15.34 26.71
N GLY A 65 -29.81 -16.22 25.83
CA GLY A 65 -30.65 -16.92 24.87
C GLY A 65 -31.49 -15.96 24.04
N ASN A 66 -32.78 -16.28 23.89
CA ASN A 66 -33.70 -15.50 23.07
C ASN A 66 -33.93 -14.07 23.60
N ASP A 67 -33.83 -13.86 24.92
CA ASP A 67 -34.00 -12.53 25.53
C ASP A 67 -32.86 -11.57 25.15
N GLY A 68 -31.71 -12.11 24.76
CA GLY A 68 -30.56 -11.35 24.26
C GLY A 68 -30.55 -11.12 22.75
N ALA A 69 -31.52 -11.64 22.00
CA ALA A 69 -31.47 -11.65 20.53
C ALA A 69 -31.40 -10.24 19.92
N GLY A 70 -32.12 -9.27 20.49
CA GLY A 70 -32.08 -7.88 20.02
C GLY A 70 -30.72 -7.22 20.21
N GLU A 71 -30.08 -7.44 21.36
CA GLU A 71 -28.73 -6.93 21.64
C GLU A 71 -27.69 -7.64 20.77
N ALA A 72 -27.79 -8.95 20.58
CA ALA A 72 -26.93 -9.70 19.68
C ALA A 72 -27.04 -9.20 18.22
N ALA A 73 -28.27 -8.89 17.76
CA ALA A 73 -28.52 -8.31 16.44
C ALA A 73 -27.93 -6.90 16.29
N PHE A 74 -27.98 -6.07 17.34
CA PHE A 74 -27.31 -4.77 17.35
C PHE A 74 -25.78 -4.91 17.16
N TRP A 75 -25.15 -5.84 17.87
CA TRP A 75 -23.71 -6.12 17.70
C TRP A 75 -23.37 -6.60 16.29
N LEU A 76 -24.24 -7.40 15.65
CA LEU A 76 -24.06 -7.77 14.24
C LEU A 76 -24.27 -6.58 13.29
N ALA A 77 -25.26 -5.72 13.53
CA ALA A 77 -25.43 -4.49 12.76
C ALA A 77 -24.19 -3.58 12.88
N ALA A 78 -23.57 -3.51 14.06
CA ALA A 78 -22.31 -2.80 14.24
C ALA A 78 -21.15 -3.40 13.42
N VAL A 79 -21.10 -4.73 13.22
CA VAL A 79 -20.13 -5.37 12.30
C VAL A 79 -20.34 -4.89 10.87
N LEU A 80 -21.60 -4.83 10.40
CA LEU A 80 -21.92 -4.30 9.08
C LEU A 80 -21.48 -2.83 8.97
N GLY A 81 -21.78 -2.02 9.99
CA GLY A 81 -21.35 -0.62 10.07
C GLY A 81 -19.82 -0.46 9.99
N ALA A 82 -19.07 -1.24 10.78
CA ALA A 82 -17.61 -1.23 10.75
C ALA A 82 -17.06 -1.62 9.36
N THR A 83 -17.69 -2.60 8.71
CA THR A 83 -17.31 -3.03 7.35
C THR A 83 -17.53 -1.91 6.32
N ILE A 84 -18.68 -1.23 6.38
CA ILE A 84 -18.99 -0.08 5.51
C ILE A 84 -18.01 1.07 5.76
N VAL A 85 -17.74 1.42 7.01
CA VAL A 85 -16.79 2.48 7.37
C VAL A 85 -15.39 2.14 6.86
N SER A 86 -14.93 0.90 7.06
CA SER A 86 -13.66 0.43 6.52
C SER A 86 -13.61 0.59 4.99
N TRP A 87 -14.66 0.17 4.29
CA TRP A 87 -14.76 0.30 2.84
C TRP A 87 -14.71 1.77 2.38
N LEU A 88 -15.44 2.66 3.06
CA LEU A 88 -15.47 4.10 2.76
C LEU A 88 -14.12 4.79 2.97
N ILE A 89 -13.30 4.31 3.91
CA ILE A 89 -11.93 4.81 4.11
C ILE A 89 -10.99 4.20 3.06
N HIS A 90 -11.15 2.90 2.79
CA HIS A 90 -10.30 2.15 1.90
C HIS A 90 -10.39 2.63 0.44
N GLY A 91 -11.60 2.89 -0.05
CA GLY A 91 -11.83 3.32 -1.44
C GLY A 91 -11.03 4.57 -1.84
N PRO A 92 -11.18 5.70 -1.13
CA PRO A 92 -10.38 6.90 -1.34
C PRO A 92 -8.88 6.65 -1.18
N GLY A 93 -8.48 5.83 -0.20
CA GLY A 93 -7.08 5.42 0.00
C GLY A 93 -6.49 4.75 -1.24
N ARG A 94 -7.24 3.83 -1.87
CA ARG A 94 -6.83 3.16 -3.10
C ARG A 94 -6.78 4.08 -4.31
N ILE A 95 -7.70 5.03 -4.42
CA ILE A 95 -7.65 6.04 -5.50
C ILE A 95 -6.38 6.88 -5.37
N LEU A 96 -6.08 7.37 -4.17
CA LEU A 96 -4.91 8.20 -3.90
C LEU A 96 -3.59 7.45 -4.16
N GLU A 97 -3.49 6.19 -3.71
CA GLU A 97 -2.35 5.32 -3.98
C GLU A 97 -2.11 5.14 -5.48
N ARG A 98 -3.16 4.88 -6.26
CA ARG A 98 -3.06 4.71 -7.72
C ARG A 98 -2.57 5.98 -8.41
N ASN A 99 -3.05 7.14 -7.99
CA ASN A 99 -2.59 8.42 -8.55
C ASN A 99 -1.10 8.65 -8.29
N VAL A 100 -0.62 8.35 -7.08
CA VAL A 100 0.80 8.40 -6.75
C VAL A 100 1.59 7.39 -7.58
N ALA A 101 1.10 6.17 -7.73
CA ALA A 101 1.75 5.12 -8.52
C ALA A 101 1.91 5.53 -9.99
N LEU A 102 0.89 6.15 -10.59
CA LEU A 102 0.96 6.68 -11.96
C LEU A 102 2.02 7.79 -12.08
N ALA A 103 2.03 8.75 -11.15
CA ALA A 103 3.00 9.84 -11.15
C ALA A 103 4.44 9.33 -10.97
N VAL A 104 4.66 8.38 -10.07
CA VAL A 104 5.97 7.74 -9.85
C VAL A 104 6.39 6.97 -11.10
N ARG A 105 5.48 6.17 -11.69
CA ARG A 105 5.75 5.39 -12.90
C ARG A 105 6.19 6.29 -14.06
N GLN A 106 5.51 7.42 -14.26
CA GLN A 106 5.89 8.39 -15.28
C GLN A 106 7.30 8.94 -15.06
N ARG A 107 7.63 9.34 -13.82
CA ARG A 107 8.97 9.85 -13.48
C ARG A 107 10.07 8.82 -13.66
N VAL A 108 9.81 7.57 -13.26
CA VAL A 108 10.75 6.46 -13.46
C VAL A 108 10.98 6.22 -14.95
N ALA A 109 9.91 6.14 -15.75
CA ALA A 109 10.01 5.95 -17.19
C ALA A 109 10.84 7.07 -17.85
N THR A 110 10.51 8.34 -17.54
CA THR A 110 11.28 9.49 -18.07
C THR A 110 12.76 9.43 -17.67
N ALA A 111 13.07 9.14 -16.40
CA ALA A 111 14.46 9.06 -15.94
C ALA A 111 15.23 7.92 -16.62
N LEU A 112 14.59 6.76 -16.84
CA LEU A 112 15.21 5.64 -17.55
C LEU A 112 15.42 5.97 -19.03
N THR A 113 14.42 6.56 -19.70
CA THR A 113 14.54 6.98 -21.09
C THR A 113 15.66 8.01 -21.28
N GLN A 114 15.76 9.01 -20.41
CA GLN A 114 16.84 10.00 -20.47
C GLN A 114 18.22 9.37 -20.30
N ARG A 115 18.38 8.44 -19.36
CA ARG A 115 19.64 7.69 -19.18
C ARG A 115 19.95 6.83 -20.39
N LEU A 116 18.95 6.17 -20.96
CA LEU A 116 19.09 5.32 -22.13
C LEU A 116 19.60 6.12 -23.34
N LEU A 117 19.06 7.32 -23.55
CA LEU A 117 19.45 8.22 -24.64
C LEU A 117 20.82 8.88 -24.41
N ALA A 118 21.28 8.98 -23.18
CA ALA A 118 22.58 9.55 -22.84
C ALA A 118 23.74 8.55 -22.98
N PHE A 119 23.46 7.25 -23.17
CA PHE A 119 24.52 6.26 -23.39
C PHE A 119 25.20 6.44 -24.76
N PRO A 120 26.51 6.15 -24.87
CA PRO A 120 27.23 6.26 -26.14
C PRO A 120 26.71 5.26 -27.16
N LEU A 121 26.76 5.62 -28.45
CA LEU A 121 26.31 4.78 -29.57
C LEU A 121 26.91 3.36 -29.55
N SER A 122 28.16 3.22 -29.10
CA SER A 122 28.82 1.91 -28.94
C SER A 122 28.17 0.96 -27.92
N TRP A 123 27.32 1.50 -27.03
CA TRP A 123 26.50 0.72 -26.11
C TRP A 123 25.21 0.29 -26.81
N HIS A 124 24.60 1.15 -27.64
CA HIS A 124 23.43 0.81 -28.44
C HIS A 124 23.74 -0.29 -29.46
N ASP A 125 24.89 -0.22 -30.14
CA ASP A 125 25.34 -1.26 -31.09
C ASP A 125 25.56 -2.65 -30.45
N ARG A 126 25.71 -2.72 -29.12
CA ARG A 126 25.95 -3.97 -28.38
C ARG A 126 24.70 -4.56 -27.70
N ASN A 127 23.62 -3.79 -27.59
CA ASN A 127 22.44 -4.17 -26.80
C ASN A 127 21.11 -4.02 -27.57
N ILE A 128 21.17 -3.71 -28.87
CA ILE A 128 20.07 -3.83 -29.84
C ILE A 128 20.26 -5.13 -30.62
#